data_AF-A0A9E1HW71-F1
#
_entry.id   AF-A0A9E1HW71-F1
#
_cell.length_a   1.000
_cell.length_b   1.000
_cell.length_c   1.000
_cell.angle_alpha   90.00
_cell.angle_beta   90.00
_cell.angle_gamma   90.00
#
_symmetry.space_group_name_H-M   'P 1'
#
loop_
_entity.id
_entity.type
_entity.pdbx_description
1 polymer ?
#
loop_
_entity_poly.entity_id
_entity_poly.type
_entity_poly.pdbx_seq_one_letter_code
_entity_poly.pdbx_strand_id
1 'polypeptide(L)'
;MKGSQRVGLGMTIVILLLTTVLYPVLLYTDNAFVTKWRTLYIETAMSTMTHQWLATAIIPQSIIDEVMLTREDTTEMQKTAESTWSIGDVTSAIVESEEIDNTEERFYALFDELDRDSFEDYLEDHPELLEKGWDKIAIDKCDESKAPGIKTKEGDQVLAISANQGIMIVEVRGETYVGRLAIVKDPSRVELRTCKRLFKSGQYLSDIAENHDAILAINASGFIDEGGVGNGGTPYGYLKVAGDEKQEAFEHGYKILGFDEDDLLQIGGTEIADNLWDAVEFGPALIVDGKSKLKSASSGWGLQPRTAIGQASDKTVLMLVIDGRSTRSAGATVGDCKEILERYGAEQACNLDGGSSSVMYYNGREITHPTTASDNPKGRHLPNAFLVTWKH
;
A
#
# COMPACT_ATOMS: atom_id res chain seq x y z
N MET A 1 -13.07 -44.14 -40.07
CA MET A 1 -11.71 -44.20 -39.48
C MET A 1 -10.79 -43.01 -39.79
N LYS A 2 -10.97 -42.19 -40.84
CA LYS A 2 -10.02 -41.10 -41.20
C LYS A 2 -10.15 -39.80 -40.39
N GLY A 3 -11.31 -39.50 -39.79
CA GLY A 3 -11.52 -38.27 -39.02
C GLY A 3 -10.84 -38.26 -37.65
N SER A 4 -11.01 -39.33 -36.87
CA SER A 4 -10.43 -39.48 -35.52
C SER A 4 -8.89 -39.53 -35.54
N GLN A 5 -8.27 -40.15 -36.54
CA GLN A 5 -6.80 -40.18 -36.67
C GLN A 5 -6.20 -38.83 -37.06
N ARG A 6 -6.91 -38.00 -37.85
CA ARG A 6 -6.48 -36.63 -38.19
C ARG A 6 -6.59 -35.68 -37.01
N VAL A 7 -7.65 -35.82 -36.21
CA VAL A 7 -7.82 -35.07 -34.96
C VAL A 7 -6.76 -35.49 -33.93
N GLY A 8 -6.50 -36.79 -33.78
CA GLY A 8 -5.43 -37.30 -32.91
C GLY A 8 -4.05 -36.81 -33.32
N LEU A 9 -3.70 -36.88 -34.62
CA LEU A 9 -2.42 -36.38 -35.12
C LEU A 9 -2.28 -34.87 -34.95
N GLY A 10 -3.33 -34.09 -35.19
CA GLY A 10 -3.34 -32.65 -34.96
C GLY A 10 -3.09 -32.31 -33.49
N MET A 11 -3.76 -33.02 -32.57
CA MET A 11 -3.58 -32.84 -31.13
C MET A 11 -2.16 -33.20 -30.68
N THR A 12 -1.58 -34.29 -31.21
CA THR A 12 -0.18 -34.66 -30.93
C THR A 12 0.81 -33.61 -31.42
N ILE A 13 0.61 -33.04 -32.61
CA ILE A 13 1.47 -31.98 -33.15
C ILE A 13 1.39 -30.73 -32.27
N VAL A 14 0.20 -30.35 -31.81
CA VAL A 14 0.01 -29.22 -30.89
C VAL A 14 0.74 -29.46 -29.56
N ILE A 15 0.60 -30.64 -28.96
CA ILE A 15 1.30 -30.99 -27.72
C ILE A 15 2.82 -30.94 -27.91
N LEU A 16 3.33 -31.48 -29.02
CA LEU A 16 4.76 -31.40 -29.34
C LEU A 16 5.22 -29.95 -29.47
N LEU A 17 4.52 -29.10 -30.22
CA LEU A 17 4.86 -27.67 -30.32
C LEU A 17 4.83 -26.96 -28.96
N LEU A 18 3.84 -27.24 -28.12
CA LEU A 18 3.75 -26.67 -26.78
C LEU A 18 4.94 -27.09 -25.91
N THR A 19 5.32 -28.37 -25.95
CA THR A 19 6.38 -28.93 -25.09
C THR A 19 7.81 -28.68 -25.60
N THR A 20 8.04 -28.65 -26.91
CA THR A 20 9.41 -28.56 -27.49
C THR A 20 9.77 -27.18 -28.01
N VAL A 21 8.79 -26.30 -28.24
CA VAL A 21 9.03 -24.93 -28.71
C VAL A 21 8.55 -23.92 -27.69
N LEU A 22 7.25 -23.93 -27.35
CA LEU A 22 6.70 -22.90 -26.48
C LEU A 22 7.27 -22.97 -25.06
N TYR A 23 7.30 -24.16 -24.46
CA TYR A 23 7.78 -24.34 -23.09
C TYR A 23 9.26 -23.93 -22.90
N PRO A 24 10.21 -24.37 -23.75
CA PRO A 24 11.59 -23.88 -23.64
C PRO A 24 11.72 -22.37 -23.89
N VAL A 25 10.94 -21.81 -24.82
CA VAL A 25 10.94 -20.36 -25.05
C VAL A 25 10.45 -19.62 -23.80
N LEU A 26 9.34 -20.03 -23.20
CA LEU A 26 8.82 -19.39 -21.99
C LEU A 26 9.81 -19.45 -20.83
N LEU A 27 10.55 -20.55 -20.68
CA LEU A 27 11.47 -20.75 -19.56
C LEU A 27 12.86 -20.13 -19.75
N TYR A 28 13.42 -20.15 -20.96
CA TYR A 28 14.83 -19.86 -21.18
C TYR A 28 15.11 -18.70 -22.14
N THR A 29 14.08 -18.04 -22.67
CA THR A 29 14.32 -16.83 -23.47
C THR A 29 14.78 -15.67 -22.61
N ASP A 30 15.68 -14.86 -23.17
CA ASP A 30 16.12 -13.56 -22.64
C ASP A 30 15.22 -12.39 -23.09
N ASN A 31 14.14 -12.68 -23.82
CA ASN A 31 13.20 -11.65 -24.22
C ASN A 31 12.61 -10.94 -22.99
N ALA A 32 12.82 -9.62 -22.89
CA ALA A 32 12.45 -8.83 -21.71
C ALA A 32 10.97 -8.96 -21.31
N PHE A 33 10.06 -9.05 -22.29
CA PHE A 33 8.63 -9.21 -22.01
C PHE A 33 8.34 -10.56 -21.37
N VAL A 34 8.86 -11.65 -21.95
CA VAL A 34 8.65 -13.01 -21.42
C VAL A 34 9.32 -13.16 -20.05
N THR A 35 10.53 -12.66 -19.88
CA THR A 35 11.25 -12.67 -18.60
C THR A 35 10.49 -11.92 -17.52
N LYS A 36 9.98 -10.70 -17.80
CA LYS A 36 9.15 -9.92 -16.85
C LYS A 36 8.00 -10.76 -16.31
N TRP A 37 7.19 -11.34 -17.20
CA TRP A 37 6.00 -12.09 -16.80
C TRP A 37 6.32 -13.45 -16.16
N ARG A 38 7.39 -14.14 -16.60
CA ARG A 38 7.89 -15.36 -15.96
C ARG A 38 8.33 -15.08 -14.53
N THR A 39 9.19 -14.08 -14.34
CA THR A 39 9.68 -13.66 -13.02
C THR A 39 8.51 -13.32 -12.10
N LEU A 40 7.60 -12.47 -12.56
CA LEU A 40 6.45 -12.04 -11.77
C LEU A 40 5.54 -13.21 -11.39
N TYR A 41 5.33 -14.18 -12.29
CA TYR A 41 4.58 -15.41 -12.00
C TYR A 41 5.26 -16.25 -10.92
N ILE A 42 6.58 -16.47 -11.04
CA ILE A 42 7.37 -17.23 -10.06
C ILE A 42 7.28 -16.57 -8.69
N GLU A 43 7.60 -15.28 -8.58
CA GLU A 43 7.60 -14.55 -7.31
C GLU A 43 6.19 -14.51 -6.68
N THR A 44 5.15 -14.33 -7.51
CA THR A 44 3.77 -14.35 -7.03
C THR A 44 3.41 -15.71 -6.47
N ALA A 45 3.74 -16.81 -7.15
CA ALA A 45 3.48 -18.16 -6.65
C ALA A 45 4.28 -18.46 -5.36
N MET A 46 5.58 -18.13 -5.36
CA MET A 46 6.49 -18.38 -4.24
C MET A 46 6.19 -17.53 -3.00
N SER A 47 5.60 -16.34 -3.17
CA SER A 47 5.15 -15.50 -2.06
C SER A 47 3.85 -15.98 -1.41
N THR A 48 3.12 -16.93 -2.01
CA THR A 48 1.96 -17.56 -1.36
C THR A 48 2.38 -18.70 -0.45
N MET A 49 1.64 -18.94 0.63
CA MET A 49 1.86 -20.12 1.48
C MET A 49 1.35 -21.42 0.85
N THR A 50 0.24 -21.38 0.10
CA THR A 50 -0.49 -22.58 -0.33
C THR A 50 -0.38 -22.90 -1.83
N HIS A 51 0.13 -21.98 -2.65
CA HIS A 51 0.13 -22.11 -4.11
C HIS A 51 1.53 -22.15 -4.74
N GLN A 52 2.59 -22.35 -3.95
CA GLN A 52 3.96 -22.49 -4.45
C GLN A 52 4.09 -23.62 -5.49
N TRP A 53 3.24 -24.66 -5.37
CA TRP A 53 3.16 -25.77 -6.31
C TRP A 53 2.86 -25.34 -7.75
N LEU A 54 2.20 -24.19 -7.96
CA LEU A 54 1.94 -23.66 -9.30
C LEU A 54 3.24 -23.38 -10.06
N ALA A 55 4.26 -22.88 -9.36
CA ALA A 55 5.58 -22.68 -9.96
C ALA A 55 6.37 -24.00 -9.98
N THR A 56 6.46 -24.71 -8.86
CA THR A 56 7.38 -25.87 -8.74
C THR A 56 6.95 -27.10 -9.54
N ALA A 57 5.69 -27.19 -9.97
CA ALA A 57 5.23 -28.29 -10.81
C ALA A 57 5.73 -28.22 -12.26
N ILE A 58 6.05 -27.03 -12.77
CA ILE A 58 6.33 -26.81 -14.20
C ILE A 58 7.58 -25.97 -14.47
N ILE A 59 8.15 -25.31 -13.45
CA ILE A 59 9.36 -24.50 -13.60
C ILE A 59 10.53 -25.23 -12.92
N PRO A 60 11.66 -25.45 -13.61
CA PRO A 60 12.86 -26.01 -13.00
C PRO A 60 13.30 -25.23 -11.77
N GLN A 61 13.67 -25.94 -10.70
CA GLN A 61 14.05 -25.33 -9.42
C GLN A 61 15.19 -24.31 -9.57
N SER A 62 16.16 -24.55 -10.46
CA SER A 62 17.26 -23.61 -10.69
C SER A 62 16.80 -22.22 -11.17
N ILE A 63 15.73 -22.15 -11.98
CA ILE A 63 15.17 -20.87 -12.44
C ILE A 63 14.41 -20.19 -11.30
N ILE A 64 13.69 -20.97 -10.49
CA ILE A 64 12.98 -20.46 -9.31
C ILE A 64 14.00 -19.85 -8.34
N ASP A 65 15.04 -20.60 -8.01
CA ASP A 65 16.10 -20.16 -7.09
C ASP A 65 16.75 -18.87 -7.61
N GLU A 66 17.14 -18.83 -8.89
CA GLU A 66 17.72 -17.62 -9.51
C GLU A 66 16.82 -16.39 -9.41
N VAL A 67 15.52 -16.54 -9.68
CA VAL A 67 14.56 -15.44 -9.54
C VAL A 67 14.43 -14.99 -8.09
N MET A 68 14.39 -15.93 -7.16
CA MET A 68 14.22 -15.64 -5.74
C MET A 68 15.48 -15.04 -5.09
N LEU A 69 16.67 -15.17 -5.68
CA LEU A 69 17.90 -14.49 -5.23
C LEU A 69 17.73 -12.96 -5.15
N THR A 70 16.89 -12.37 -6.01
CA THR A 70 16.63 -10.91 -5.96
C THR A 70 16.04 -10.43 -4.62
N ARG A 71 15.35 -11.34 -3.91
CA ARG A 71 14.85 -11.09 -2.55
C ARG A 71 15.99 -11.04 -1.53
N GLU A 72 17.00 -11.89 -1.70
CA GLU A 72 18.19 -11.90 -0.85
C GLU A 72 18.99 -10.60 -1.04
N ASP A 73 19.22 -10.17 -2.28
CA ASP A 73 19.90 -8.91 -2.58
C ASP A 73 19.18 -7.70 -1.97
N THR A 74 17.83 -7.73 -1.99
CA THR A 74 17.03 -6.69 -1.34
C THR A 74 17.16 -6.78 0.17
N THR A 75 17.14 -7.98 0.74
CA THR A 75 17.34 -8.21 2.18
C THR A 75 18.68 -7.65 2.67
N GLU A 76 19.75 -7.76 1.88
CA GLU A 76 21.04 -7.12 2.20
C GLU A 76 20.96 -5.59 2.16
N MET A 77 20.24 -5.00 1.21
CA MET A 77 19.98 -3.55 1.19
C MET A 77 19.15 -3.10 2.40
N GLN A 78 18.23 -3.93 2.88
CA GLN A 78 17.43 -3.60 4.04
C GLN A 78 18.31 -3.44 5.28
N LYS A 79 19.40 -4.21 5.46
CA LYS A 79 20.26 -4.09 6.66
C LYS A 79 20.77 -2.67 6.93
N THR A 80 20.96 -1.86 5.89
CA THR A 80 21.43 -0.47 5.99
C THR A 80 20.35 0.58 5.65
N ALA A 81 19.10 0.15 5.57
CA ALA A 81 17.96 1.06 5.46
C ALA A 81 17.59 1.56 6.86
N GLU A 82 18.14 2.72 7.19
CA GLU A 82 17.90 3.45 8.44
C GLU A 82 17.76 4.92 8.11
N SER A 83 16.70 5.55 8.63
CA SER A 83 16.39 6.95 8.43
C SER A 83 17.46 7.82 9.09
N THR A 84 17.94 8.80 8.34
CA THR A 84 18.80 9.86 8.87
C THR A 84 18.17 11.23 8.69
N TRP A 85 16.98 11.29 8.07
CA TRP A 85 16.28 12.54 7.90
C TRP A 85 15.83 13.11 9.24
N SER A 86 16.18 14.37 9.42
CA SER A 86 15.57 15.24 10.40
C SER A 86 15.00 16.40 9.62
N ILE A 87 13.70 16.58 9.69
CA ILE A 87 13.06 17.75 9.15
C ILE A 87 13.15 18.78 10.28
N GLY A 88 14.02 19.79 10.14
CA GLY A 88 14.24 20.84 11.16
C GLY A 88 12.99 21.70 11.39
N ASP A 89 13.11 23.03 11.30
CA ASP A 89 11.94 23.93 11.43
C ASP A 89 11.00 23.93 10.20
N VAL A 90 10.98 22.86 9.38
CA VAL A 90 10.07 22.82 8.22
C VAL A 90 8.65 22.68 8.74
N THR A 91 7.85 23.68 8.39
CA THR A 91 6.43 23.75 8.63
C THR A 91 5.70 22.74 7.76
N SER A 92 4.78 21.97 8.34
CA SER A 92 3.94 21.06 7.57
C SER A 92 3.14 21.81 6.49
N ALA A 93 2.79 21.15 5.38
CA ALA A 93 1.99 21.74 4.29
C ALA A 93 0.75 22.51 4.79
N ILE A 94 0.09 21.98 5.82
CA ILE A 94 -1.08 22.65 6.41
C ILE A 94 -0.73 23.99 7.06
N VAL A 95 0.38 24.07 7.79
CA VAL A 95 0.86 25.32 8.43
C VAL A 95 1.28 26.33 7.38
N GLU A 96 2.01 25.90 6.35
CA GLU A 96 2.41 26.79 5.25
C GLU A 96 1.20 27.37 4.51
N SER A 97 0.18 26.56 4.27
CA SER A 97 -1.05 27.02 3.61
C SER A 97 -1.83 28.03 4.47
N GLU A 98 -1.81 27.89 5.80
CA GLU A 98 -2.57 28.75 6.72
C GLU A 98 -2.07 30.21 6.72
N GLU A 99 -0.83 30.47 6.30
CA GLU A 99 -0.25 31.81 6.14
C GLU A 99 -0.80 32.57 4.91
N ILE A 100 -1.48 31.88 3.99
CA ILE A 100 -2.03 32.49 2.76
C ILE A 100 -3.41 33.09 3.04
N ASP A 101 -3.54 34.42 2.93
CA ASP A 101 -4.80 35.15 3.22
C ASP A 101 -5.96 34.80 2.27
N ASN A 102 -5.67 34.55 0.99
CA ASN A 102 -6.68 34.21 0.00
C ASN A 102 -7.11 32.74 0.19
N THR A 103 -8.40 32.50 0.43
CA THR A 103 -8.92 31.16 0.74
C THR A 103 -8.85 30.16 -0.43
N GLU A 104 -8.93 30.65 -1.67
CA GLU A 104 -8.79 29.83 -2.87
C GLU A 104 -7.33 29.40 -3.04
N GLU A 105 -6.40 30.36 -3.01
CA GLU A 105 -4.97 30.07 -3.12
C GLU A 105 -4.47 29.22 -1.94
N ARG A 106 -5.02 29.42 -0.74
CA ARG A 106 -4.78 28.54 0.42
C ARG A 106 -5.21 27.11 0.14
N PHE A 107 -6.38 26.89 -0.47
CA PHE A 107 -6.87 25.56 -0.82
C PHE A 107 -5.93 24.87 -1.83
N TYR A 108 -5.52 25.57 -2.88
CA TYR A 108 -4.61 25.00 -3.88
C TYR A 108 -3.18 24.84 -3.38
N ALA A 109 -2.74 25.64 -2.41
CA ALA A 109 -1.47 25.41 -1.72
C ALA A 109 -1.53 24.19 -0.79
N LEU A 110 -2.66 23.98 -0.10
CA LEU A 110 -2.87 22.80 0.75
C LEU A 110 -2.90 21.51 -0.07
N PHE A 111 -3.59 21.52 -1.22
CA PHE A 111 -3.69 20.38 -2.15
C PHE A 111 -2.90 20.68 -3.42
N ASP A 112 -1.60 20.90 -3.28
CA ASP A 112 -0.73 21.23 -4.40
C ASP A 112 -0.63 20.10 -5.43
N GLU A 113 -0.86 18.85 -5.06
CA GLU A 113 -0.96 17.74 -6.02
C GLU A 113 -2.19 17.80 -6.96
N LEU A 114 -3.19 18.63 -6.66
CA LEU A 114 -4.43 18.76 -7.44
C LEU A 114 -4.17 19.46 -8.78
N ASP A 115 -4.75 18.93 -9.86
CA ASP A 115 -4.77 19.62 -11.14
C ASP A 115 -5.87 20.69 -11.13
N ARG A 116 -5.44 21.96 -11.07
CA ARG A 116 -6.33 23.12 -10.93
C ARG A 116 -7.40 23.17 -12.01
N ASP A 117 -7.01 23.01 -13.27
CA ASP A 117 -7.92 23.07 -14.41
C ASP A 117 -9.04 22.02 -14.29
N SER A 118 -8.70 20.75 -14.02
CA SER A 118 -9.72 19.69 -13.86
C SER A 118 -10.65 19.92 -12.67
N PHE A 119 -10.18 20.58 -11.62
CA PHE A 119 -10.99 20.89 -10.46
C PHE A 119 -11.90 22.10 -10.70
N GLU A 120 -11.41 23.13 -11.38
CA GLU A 120 -12.21 24.29 -11.79
C GLU A 120 -13.32 23.87 -12.75
N ASP A 121 -13.03 23.02 -13.75
CA ASP A 121 -14.03 22.42 -14.63
C ASP A 121 -15.13 21.70 -13.83
N TYR A 122 -14.75 20.95 -12.78
CA TYR A 122 -15.70 20.28 -11.89
C TYR A 122 -16.56 21.28 -11.09
N LEU A 123 -15.98 22.39 -10.63
CA LEU A 123 -16.68 23.43 -9.89
C LEU A 123 -17.69 24.19 -10.77
N GLU A 124 -17.48 24.30 -12.08
CA GLU A 124 -18.46 24.91 -13.00
C GLU A 124 -19.81 24.18 -12.97
N ASP A 125 -19.76 22.85 -12.91
CA ASP A 125 -20.94 21.99 -12.79
C ASP A 125 -21.44 21.84 -11.33
N HIS A 126 -20.63 22.25 -10.34
CA HIS A 126 -20.88 22.09 -8.91
C HIS A 126 -20.66 23.38 -8.08
N PRO A 127 -21.30 24.51 -8.44
CA PRO A 127 -21.10 25.79 -7.76
C PRO A 127 -21.53 25.77 -6.28
N GLU A 128 -22.39 24.82 -5.87
CA GLU A 128 -22.83 24.65 -4.49
C GLU A 128 -21.68 24.36 -3.51
N LEU A 129 -20.55 23.82 -4.00
CA LEU A 129 -19.38 23.51 -3.18
C LEU A 129 -18.70 24.77 -2.64
N LEU A 130 -18.86 25.90 -3.34
CA LEU A 130 -18.25 27.18 -2.95
C LEU A 130 -19.16 28.01 -2.04
N GLU A 131 -20.44 27.67 -1.87
CA GLU A 131 -21.39 28.44 -1.05
C GLU A 131 -20.94 28.59 0.41
N LYS A 132 -20.23 27.58 0.92
CA LYS A 132 -19.72 27.54 2.31
C LYS A 132 -18.26 27.98 2.43
N GLY A 133 -17.63 28.37 1.34
CA GLY A 133 -16.21 28.74 1.27
C GLY A 133 -15.28 27.57 0.93
N TRP A 134 -14.09 27.91 0.43
CA TRP A 134 -13.06 26.95 -0.02
C TRP A 134 -12.59 26.00 1.09
N ASP A 135 -12.54 26.47 2.34
CA ASP A 135 -12.17 25.67 3.51
C ASP A 135 -13.23 24.64 3.91
N LYS A 136 -14.44 24.72 3.34
CA LYS A 136 -15.57 23.82 3.60
C LYS A 136 -15.88 22.89 2.44
N ILE A 137 -15.08 22.91 1.37
CA ILE A 137 -15.21 21.97 0.26
C ILE A 137 -15.08 20.54 0.80
N ALA A 138 -16.12 19.75 0.53
CA ALA A 138 -16.20 18.35 0.90
C ALA A 138 -16.81 17.57 -0.27
N ILE A 139 -16.01 16.68 -0.85
CA ILE A 139 -16.36 15.78 -1.94
C ILE A 139 -16.04 14.37 -1.48
N ASP A 140 -16.98 13.44 -1.62
CA ASP A 140 -16.79 12.03 -1.34
C ASP A 140 -17.49 11.20 -2.42
N LYS A 141 -16.69 10.68 -3.35
CA LYS A 141 -17.09 9.90 -4.53
C LYS A 141 -16.45 8.51 -4.53
N CYS A 142 -15.96 8.05 -3.37
CA CYS A 142 -15.20 6.81 -3.27
C CYS A 142 -15.99 5.56 -3.71
N ASP A 143 -17.32 5.56 -3.61
CA ASP A 143 -18.19 4.44 -4.01
C ASP A 143 -18.77 4.58 -5.42
N GLU A 144 -18.57 5.73 -6.07
CA GLU A 144 -19.21 5.97 -7.36
C GLU A 144 -18.55 5.15 -8.46
N SER A 145 -19.37 4.52 -9.29
CA SER A 145 -18.90 3.73 -10.43
C SER A 145 -18.21 4.58 -11.51
N LYS A 146 -18.49 5.88 -11.52
CA LYS A 146 -17.93 6.85 -12.46
C LYS A 146 -17.11 7.86 -11.66
N ALA A 147 -15.86 8.04 -12.05
CA ALA A 147 -14.99 9.05 -11.45
C ALA A 147 -15.54 10.46 -11.71
N PRO A 148 -15.33 11.42 -10.79
CA PRO A 148 -15.84 12.77 -10.90
C PRO A 148 -15.17 13.60 -12.00
N GLY A 149 -14.05 13.12 -12.58
CA GLY A 149 -13.31 13.83 -13.61
C GLY A 149 -12.20 14.73 -13.07
N ILE A 150 -12.17 14.95 -11.76
CA ILE A 150 -11.11 15.66 -11.03
C ILE A 150 -9.83 14.82 -11.07
N LYS A 151 -8.68 15.47 -11.32
CA LYS A 151 -7.39 14.80 -11.44
C LYS A 151 -6.32 15.40 -10.54
N THR A 152 -5.29 14.62 -10.27
CA THR A 152 -4.01 15.14 -9.78
C THR A 152 -3.14 15.59 -10.96
N LYS A 153 -2.06 16.32 -10.68
CA LYS A 153 -1.03 16.68 -11.66
C LYS A 153 -0.36 15.46 -12.30
N GLU A 154 -0.36 14.33 -11.60
CA GLU A 154 0.13 13.03 -12.10
C GLU A 154 -0.92 12.30 -12.98
N GLY A 155 -2.14 12.83 -13.08
CA GLY A 155 -3.22 12.28 -13.90
C GLY A 155 -4.09 11.22 -13.20
N ASP A 156 -3.84 10.92 -11.93
CA ASP A 156 -4.68 10.02 -11.12
C ASP A 156 -6.05 10.67 -10.84
N GLN A 157 -7.09 9.85 -10.68
CA GLN A 157 -8.44 10.37 -10.41
C GLN A 157 -8.59 10.74 -8.92
N VAL A 158 -9.01 11.95 -8.62
CA VAL A 158 -9.37 12.36 -7.26
C VAL A 158 -10.80 11.90 -6.96
N LEU A 159 -10.98 11.15 -5.89
CA LEU A 159 -12.27 10.58 -5.47
C LEU A 159 -12.87 11.29 -4.27
N ALA A 160 -12.05 11.83 -3.39
CA ALA A 160 -12.54 12.60 -2.25
C ALA A 160 -11.59 13.75 -1.94
N ILE A 161 -12.15 14.89 -1.52
CA ILE A 161 -11.44 16.03 -0.97
C ILE A 161 -12.23 16.47 0.26
N SER A 162 -11.58 16.62 1.40
CA SER A 162 -12.14 17.23 2.60
C SER A 162 -11.22 18.34 3.05
N ALA A 163 -11.49 19.58 2.59
CA ALA A 163 -10.61 20.72 2.83
C ALA A 163 -10.42 21.01 4.33
N ASN A 164 -11.52 21.00 5.08
CA ASN A 164 -11.52 21.18 6.53
C ASN A 164 -10.75 20.08 7.29
N GLN A 165 -10.59 18.90 6.69
CA GLN A 165 -9.87 17.77 7.28
C GLN A 165 -8.47 17.63 6.69
N GLY A 166 -8.08 18.41 5.67
CA GLY A 166 -6.79 18.26 5.00
C GLY A 166 -6.55 16.85 4.44
N ILE A 167 -7.59 16.20 3.91
CA ILE A 167 -7.52 14.84 3.36
C ILE A 167 -7.95 14.87 1.89
N MET A 168 -7.15 14.26 1.03
CA MET A 168 -7.52 13.93 -0.35
C MET A 168 -7.33 12.43 -0.61
N ILE A 169 -8.24 11.80 -1.34
CA ILE A 169 -8.15 10.38 -1.71
C ILE A 169 -8.17 10.26 -3.21
N VAL A 170 -7.21 9.52 -3.75
CA VAL A 170 -7.02 9.33 -5.20
C VAL A 170 -7.08 7.84 -5.58
N GLU A 171 -7.65 7.53 -6.74
CA GLU A 171 -7.52 6.21 -7.37
C GLU A 171 -6.21 6.14 -8.14
N VAL A 172 -5.30 5.30 -7.67
CA VAL A 172 -4.08 4.94 -8.39
C VAL A 172 -4.31 3.70 -9.24
N ARG A 173 -3.84 3.72 -10.49
CA ARG A 173 -4.04 2.63 -11.44
C ARG A 173 -2.78 2.36 -12.25
N GLY A 174 -2.42 1.09 -12.36
CA GLY A 174 -1.32 0.60 -13.18
C GLY A 174 -1.74 -0.55 -14.08
N GLU A 175 -0.76 -1.21 -14.71
CA GLU A 175 -0.99 -2.33 -15.63
C GLU A 175 -1.73 -3.50 -14.97
N THR A 176 -1.43 -3.76 -13.70
CA THR A 176 -1.94 -4.93 -12.95
C THR A 176 -2.75 -4.55 -11.71
N TYR A 177 -2.78 -3.26 -11.34
CA TYR A 177 -3.32 -2.83 -10.06
C TYR A 177 -4.33 -1.69 -10.15
N VAL A 178 -5.23 -1.67 -9.18
CA VAL A 178 -6.06 -0.52 -8.82
C VAL A 178 -6.00 -0.38 -7.30
N GLY A 179 -5.94 0.85 -6.81
CA GLY A 179 -5.90 1.11 -5.37
C GLY A 179 -6.41 2.48 -4.98
N ARG A 180 -6.14 2.83 -3.73
CA ARG A 180 -6.43 4.12 -3.12
C ARG A 180 -5.18 4.64 -2.44
N LEU A 181 -4.84 5.89 -2.72
CA LEU A 181 -3.85 6.64 -1.97
C LEU A 181 -4.59 7.76 -1.24
N ALA A 182 -4.49 7.78 0.09
CA ALA A 182 -4.95 8.88 0.90
C ALA A 182 -3.76 9.78 1.24
N ILE A 183 -3.94 11.07 1.01
CA ILE A 183 -2.97 12.14 1.21
C ILE A 183 -3.48 12.96 2.40
N VAL A 184 -2.72 12.94 3.48
CA VAL A 184 -3.09 13.51 4.79
C VAL A 184 -2.13 14.64 5.11
N LYS A 185 -2.62 15.88 5.06
CA LYS A 185 -1.80 17.09 5.17
C LYS A 185 -1.41 17.46 6.60
N ASP A 186 -2.06 16.86 7.60
CA ASP A 186 -1.79 17.07 9.02
C ASP A 186 -1.30 15.76 9.67
N PRO A 187 0.01 15.58 9.83
CA PRO A 187 0.59 14.34 10.36
C PRO A 187 0.30 14.13 11.85
N SER A 188 0.05 15.20 12.62
CA SER A 188 -0.20 15.16 14.07
C SER A 188 -1.47 14.40 14.45
N ARG A 189 -2.33 14.14 13.47
CA ARG A 189 -3.57 13.35 13.61
C ARG A 189 -3.38 11.87 13.29
N VAL A 190 -2.20 11.48 12.81
CA VAL A 190 -1.90 10.09 12.46
C VAL A 190 -1.50 9.35 13.72
N GLU A 191 -2.28 8.33 14.08
CA GLU A 191 -2.07 7.56 15.29
C GLU A 191 -2.04 6.06 14.99
N LEU A 192 -1.18 5.32 15.67
CA LEU A 192 -1.31 3.86 15.73
C LEU A 192 -2.29 3.48 16.85
N ARG A 193 -3.29 2.65 16.52
CA ARG A 193 -4.24 2.13 17.49
C ARG A 193 -4.44 0.63 17.34
N THR A 194 -4.81 0.00 18.43
CA THR A 194 -5.00 -1.45 18.52
C THR A 194 -6.47 -1.81 18.53
N CYS A 195 -6.76 -3.06 18.16
CA CYS A 195 -8.07 -3.65 18.42
C CYS A 195 -8.31 -3.75 19.93
N LYS A 196 -9.58 -3.71 20.34
CA LYS A 196 -10.03 -3.74 21.74
C LYS A 196 -9.57 -4.98 22.50
N ARG A 197 -9.32 -6.08 21.78
CA ARG A 197 -8.95 -7.39 22.34
C ARG A 197 -7.56 -7.82 21.87
N LEU A 198 -6.61 -6.88 21.83
CA LEU A 198 -5.19 -7.15 21.55
C LEU A 198 -4.70 -8.39 22.33
N PHE A 199 -3.91 -9.22 21.66
CA PHE A 199 -3.42 -10.54 22.10
C PHE A 199 -4.48 -11.62 22.29
N LYS A 200 -5.76 -11.35 21.99
CA LYS A 200 -6.86 -12.31 22.15
C LYS A 200 -7.67 -12.53 20.88
N SER A 201 -8.05 -11.47 20.18
CA SER A 201 -8.82 -11.53 18.92
C SER A 201 -8.74 -10.19 18.21
N GLY A 202 -8.49 -10.21 16.90
CA GLY A 202 -8.53 -9.01 16.09
C GLY A 202 -9.95 -8.52 15.85
N GLN A 203 -10.06 -7.41 15.11
CA GLN A 203 -11.32 -6.79 14.68
C GLN A 203 -11.23 -6.34 13.22
N TYR A 204 -12.35 -6.10 12.56
CA TYR A 204 -12.33 -5.43 11.25
C TYR A 204 -11.74 -4.03 11.37
N LEU A 205 -11.14 -3.53 10.28
CA LEU A 205 -10.58 -2.18 10.25
C LEU A 205 -11.61 -1.12 10.60
N SER A 206 -12.84 -1.23 10.06
CA SER A 206 -13.96 -0.34 10.40
C SER A 206 -14.25 -0.33 11.89
N ASP A 207 -14.30 -1.49 12.55
CA ASP A 207 -14.52 -1.54 13.99
C ASP A 207 -13.38 -0.86 14.77
N ILE A 208 -12.11 -1.04 14.35
CA ILE A 208 -10.97 -0.36 15.00
C ILE A 208 -11.13 1.16 14.82
N ALA A 209 -11.41 1.62 13.60
CA ALA A 209 -11.60 3.04 13.30
C ALA A 209 -12.75 3.66 14.11
N GLU A 210 -13.91 3.00 14.16
CA GLU A 210 -15.08 3.46 14.93
C GLU A 210 -14.82 3.49 16.43
N ASN A 211 -14.07 2.53 16.98
CA ASN A 211 -13.75 2.51 18.42
C ASN A 211 -12.82 3.66 18.86
N HIS A 212 -12.13 4.30 17.90
CA HIS A 212 -11.17 5.38 18.13
C HIS A 212 -11.56 6.67 17.41
N ASP A 213 -12.83 6.82 17.00
CA ASP A 213 -13.37 8.01 16.33
C ASP A 213 -12.52 8.49 15.13
N ALA A 214 -12.06 7.56 14.29
CA ALA A 214 -11.21 7.88 13.14
C ALA A 214 -12.02 8.21 11.87
N ILE A 215 -11.52 9.16 11.08
CA ILE A 215 -12.06 9.49 9.75
C ILE A 215 -11.43 8.63 8.64
N LEU A 216 -10.16 8.27 8.76
CA LEU A 216 -9.40 7.46 7.80
C LEU A 216 -8.64 6.39 8.57
N ALA A 217 -8.50 5.20 7.97
CA ALA A 217 -7.64 4.15 8.53
C ALA A 217 -7.08 3.22 7.45
N ILE A 218 -5.88 2.68 7.70
CA ILE A 218 -5.29 1.56 6.98
C ILE A 218 -4.78 0.52 7.96
N ASN A 219 -4.72 -0.75 7.55
CA ASN A 219 -4.10 -1.79 8.36
C ASN A 219 -2.60 -1.53 8.58
N ALA A 220 -2.04 -2.05 9.67
CA ALA A 220 -0.62 -1.85 10.02
C ALA A 220 0.17 -3.17 10.08
N SER A 221 0.32 -3.76 11.28
CA SER A 221 1.16 -4.94 11.49
C SER A 221 0.63 -6.20 10.83
N GLY A 222 1.55 -7.13 10.53
CA GLY A 222 1.19 -8.53 10.39
C GLY A 222 0.70 -9.09 11.73
N PHE A 223 0.20 -10.34 11.72
CA PHE A 223 -0.19 -11.01 12.95
C PHE A 223 0.27 -12.47 12.96
N ILE A 224 0.40 -13.03 14.17
CA ILE A 224 0.73 -14.43 14.36
C ILE A 224 -0.40 -15.30 13.80
N ASP A 225 -0.08 -16.02 12.73
CA ASP A 225 -1.01 -16.83 11.95
C ASP A 225 -0.51 -18.28 11.82
N GLU A 226 -0.24 -18.92 12.97
CA GLU A 226 0.22 -20.31 13.01
C GLU A 226 -0.76 -21.24 12.29
N GLY A 227 -0.32 -21.87 11.21
CA GLY A 227 -1.14 -22.78 10.42
C GLY A 227 -2.26 -22.11 9.61
N GLY A 228 -2.29 -20.78 9.49
CA GLY A 228 -3.32 -20.05 8.72
C GLY A 228 -4.67 -19.91 9.44
N VAL A 229 -4.70 -20.12 10.77
CA VAL A 229 -5.90 -20.05 11.61
C VAL A 229 -5.84 -18.94 12.67
N GLY A 230 -4.90 -18.01 12.52
CA GLY A 230 -4.73 -16.85 13.37
C GLY A 230 -5.99 -15.98 13.39
N ASN A 231 -6.37 -15.52 14.57
CA ASN A 231 -7.60 -14.75 14.77
C ASN A 231 -7.38 -13.22 14.65
N GLY A 232 -6.23 -12.81 14.14
CA GLY A 232 -5.86 -11.40 13.95
C GLY A 232 -5.54 -10.64 15.24
N GLY A 233 -5.50 -11.28 16.41
CA GLY A 233 -5.38 -10.58 17.69
C GLY A 233 -3.97 -10.23 18.13
N THR A 234 -2.96 -10.99 17.68
CA THR A 234 -1.58 -10.85 18.15
C THR A 234 -0.70 -10.33 17.03
N PRO A 235 -0.20 -9.08 17.10
CA PRO A 235 0.73 -8.54 16.12
C PRO A 235 1.96 -9.42 15.95
N TYR A 236 2.54 -9.42 14.75
CA TYR A 236 3.83 -10.03 14.48
C TYR A 236 4.93 -8.97 14.57
N GLY A 237 5.94 -9.20 15.41
CA GLY A 237 7.05 -8.27 15.63
C GLY A 237 6.75 -7.11 16.60
N TYR A 238 7.60 -6.09 16.58
CA TYR A 238 7.54 -4.94 17.48
C TYR A 238 6.18 -4.21 17.43
N LEU A 239 5.71 -3.77 18.60
CA LEU A 239 4.56 -2.88 18.73
C LEU A 239 4.76 -1.90 19.87
N LYS A 240 4.72 -0.61 19.56
CA LYS A 240 4.66 0.50 20.52
C LYS A 240 3.52 1.42 20.15
N VAL A 241 2.70 1.80 21.12
CA VAL A 241 1.52 2.64 20.91
C VAL A 241 1.49 3.73 21.96
N ALA A 242 1.46 4.99 21.52
CA ALA A 242 1.44 6.17 22.37
C ALA A 242 2.54 6.14 23.45
N GLY A 243 3.77 5.84 23.03
CA GLY A 243 4.95 5.73 23.89
C GLY A 243 5.05 4.42 24.68
N ASP A 244 3.98 3.61 24.75
CA ASP A 244 3.94 2.37 25.54
C ASP A 244 4.26 1.14 24.69
N GLU A 245 5.37 0.47 25.01
CA GLU A 245 5.78 -0.76 24.35
C GLU A 245 4.86 -1.92 24.75
N LYS A 246 4.22 -2.54 23.75
CA LYS A 246 3.28 -3.64 23.93
C LYS A 246 3.93 -4.99 23.63
N GLN A 247 4.90 -5.03 22.73
CA GLN A 247 5.58 -6.25 22.28
C GLN A 247 6.97 -5.93 21.73
N GLU A 248 7.95 -6.76 22.10
CA GLU A 248 9.34 -6.68 21.63
C GLU A 248 9.46 -7.09 20.14
N ALA A 249 10.57 -6.66 19.52
CA ALA A 249 10.87 -6.94 18.13
C ALA A 249 11.27 -8.40 17.93
N PHE A 250 11.03 -8.93 16.74
CA PHE A 250 11.52 -10.26 16.38
C PHE A 250 12.89 -10.12 15.70
N GLU A 251 13.90 -10.88 16.14
CA GLU A 251 15.26 -10.80 15.60
C GLU A 251 15.40 -11.48 14.22
N HIS A 252 14.64 -11.01 13.23
CA HIS A 252 14.57 -11.58 11.87
C HIS A 252 14.85 -10.58 10.76
N GLY A 253 15.31 -9.37 11.11
CA GLY A 253 15.81 -8.37 10.16
C GLY A 253 14.73 -7.55 9.45
N TYR A 254 13.49 -7.54 9.97
CA TYR A 254 12.47 -6.59 9.55
C TYR A 254 12.78 -5.20 10.11
N LYS A 255 12.03 -4.21 9.64
CA LYS A 255 12.21 -2.82 10.02
C LYS A 255 11.19 -2.41 11.06
N ILE A 256 11.67 -1.69 12.06
CA ILE A 256 10.80 -0.87 12.88
C ILE A 256 10.50 0.38 12.06
N LEU A 257 9.21 0.67 11.91
CA LEU A 257 8.75 1.90 11.31
C LEU A 257 7.65 2.54 12.15
N GLY A 258 7.57 3.85 12.16
CA GLY A 258 6.63 4.56 13.00
C GLY A 258 6.89 6.05 13.10
N PHE A 259 6.02 6.76 13.80
CA PHE A 259 6.15 8.20 13.99
C PHE A 259 6.84 8.51 15.32
N ASP A 260 7.77 9.46 15.31
CA ASP A 260 8.33 10.06 16.53
C ASP A 260 7.42 11.14 17.12
N GLU A 261 7.86 11.82 18.18
CA GLU A 261 7.09 12.89 18.83
C GLU A 261 6.95 14.17 17.98
N ASP A 262 7.73 14.29 16.90
CA ASP A 262 7.70 15.42 15.96
C ASP A 262 6.87 15.10 14.70
N ASP A 263 6.08 14.02 14.77
CA ASP A 263 5.24 13.48 13.70
C ASP A 263 6.05 13.08 12.44
N LEU A 264 7.31 12.69 12.60
CA LEU A 264 8.14 12.20 11.49
C LEU A 264 8.15 10.68 11.43
N LEU A 265 7.87 10.15 10.24
CA LEU A 265 7.97 8.74 9.94
C LEU A 265 9.46 8.34 9.91
N GLN A 266 9.88 7.49 10.83
CA GLN A 266 11.22 6.92 10.87
C GLN A 266 11.17 5.43 10.50
N ILE A 267 12.23 4.95 9.86
CA ILE A 267 12.39 3.55 9.44
C ILE A 267 13.80 3.10 9.80
N GLY A 268 13.93 2.01 10.55
CA GLY A 268 15.24 1.57 11.06
C GLY A 268 15.22 0.15 11.61
N GLY A 269 16.31 -0.26 12.23
CA GLY A 269 16.36 -1.47 13.05
C GLY A 269 15.77 -1.23 14.45
N THR A 270 16.11 -2.11 15.39
CA THR A 270 15.64 -2.04 16.78
C THR A 270 16.14 -0.81 17.53
N GLU A 271 17.26 -0.24 17.10
CA GLU A 271 17.93 0.91 17.69
C GLU A 271 17.11 2.21 17.67
N ILE A 272 16.14 2.34 16.75
CA ILE A 272 15.31 3.55 16.68
C ILE A 272 14.04 3.47 17.55
N ALA A 273 13.69 2.28 18.07
CA ALA A 273 12.41 2.01 18.72
C ALA A 273 12.09 2.93 19.91
N ASP A 274 13.10 3.24 20.71
CA ASP A 274 12.96 4.06 21.91
C ASP A 274 12.51 5.49 21.58
N ASN A 275 12.91 6.02 20.42
CA ASN A 275 12.59 7.38 19.98
C ASN A 275 11.22 7.52 19.31
N LEU A 276 10.53 6.41 19.04
CA LEU A 276 9.23 6.43 18.38
C LEU A 276 8.09 6.56 19.38
N TRP A 277 7.06 7.31 19.02
CA TRP A 277 5.82 7.41 19.77
C TRP A 277 4.88 6.25 19.43
N ASP A 278 4.73 5.98 18.13
CA ASP A 278 3.93 4.88 17.59
C ASP A 278 4.81 4.08 16.63
N ALA A 279 4.87 2.75 16.77
CA ALA A 279 5.72 1.91 15.92
C ALA A 279 5.22 0.49 15.72
N VAL A 280 5.50 -0.05 14.54
CA VAL A 280 5.30 -1.45 14.16
C VAL A 280 6.56 -2.02 13.52
N GLU A 281 6.68 -3.35 13.52
CA GLU A 281 7.70 -4.05 12.74
C GLU A 281 7.13 -4.62 11.44
N PHE A 282 7.68 -4.22 10.30
CA PHE A 282 7.36 -4.80 9.00
C PHE A 282 8.45 -4.56 7.95
N GLY A 283 8.24 -5.05 6.73
CA GLY A 283 9.10 -4.73 5.60
C GLY A 283 8.54 -5.15 4.23
N PRO A 284 9.29 -4.89 3.16
CA PRO A 284 10.55 -4.12 3.15
C PRO A 284 10.32 -2.60 3.25
N ALA A 285 11.36 -1.87 3.68
CA ALA A 285 11.47 -0.43 3.42
C ALA A 285 11.53 -0.19 1.92
N LEU A 286 10.77 0.80 1.45
CA LEU A 286 10.61 1.16 0.04
C LEU A 286 11.50 2.35 -0.31
N ILE A 287 11.39 3.43 0.47
CA ILE A 287 12.15 4.67 0.33
C ILE A 287 12.65 5.05 1.72
N VAL A 288 13.94 5.39 1.81
CA VAL A 288 14.50 5.97 3.03
C VAL A 288 15.43 7.10 2.62
N ASP A 289 15.20 8.28 3.18
CA ASP A 289 15.89 9.54 2.88
C ASP A 289 15.91 9.82 1.36
N GLY A 290 14.74 9.71 0.73
CA GLY A 290 14.53 9.96 -0.70
C GLY A 290 15.14 8.92 -1.64
N LYS A 291 15.68 7.82 -1.09
CA LYS A 291 16.38 6.79 -1.87
C LYS A 291 15.65 5.46 -1.81
N SER A 292 15.43 4.86 -2.98
CA SER A 292 14.92 3.50 -3.11
C SER A 292 15.77 2.51 -2.31
N LYS A 293 15.09 1.63 -1.56
CA LYS A 293 15.70 0.51 -0.82
C LYS A 293 15.39 -0.86 -1.44
N LEU A 294 14.96 -0.86 -2.71
CA LEU A 294 14.64 -2.06 -3.49
C LEU A 294 15.68 -2.31 -4.58
N LYS A 295 15.94 -3.59 -4.91
CA LYS A 295 16.85 -3.97 -6.00
C LYS A 295 16.17 -4.17 -7.34
N SER A 296 14.89 -4.53 -7.33
CA SER A 296 14.08 -4.72 -8.53
C SER A 296 12.62 -4.34 -8.26
N ALA A 297 11.82 -4.22 -9.32
CA ALA A 297 10.41 -3.82 -9.20
C ALA A 297 9.62 -4.72 -8.22
N SER A 298 9.79 -6.04 -8.32
CA SER A 298 9.11 -6.99 -7.41
C SER A 298 9.93 -7.36 -6.20
N SER A 299 11.27 -7.32 -6.32
CA SER A 299 12.22 -7.74 -5.29
C SER A 299 11.90 -9.12 -4.68
N GLY A 300 11.27 -10.03 -5.43
CA GLY A 300 10.89 -11.35 -4.95
C GLY A 300 9.55 -11.46 -4.22
N TRP A 301 8.74 -10.39 -4.14
CA TRP A 301 7.45 -10.41 -3.44
C TRP A 301 6.22 -10.58 -4.35
N GLY A 302 6.38 -10.47 -5.67
CA GLY A 302 5.33 -10.70 -6.66
C GLY A 302 4.17 -9.70 -6.60
N LEU A 303 3.11 -9.99 -7.36
CA LEU A 303 1.85 -9.25 -7.32
C LEU A 303 1.00 -9.68 -6.14
N GLN A 304 0.65 -8.74 -5.28
CA GLN A 304 -0.29 -8.96 -4.18
C GLN A 304 -1.13 -7.71 -3.95
N PRO A 305 -2.26 -7.80 -3.22
CA PRO A 305 -2.77 -6.66 -2.49
C PRO A 305 -1.68 -6.14 -1.55
N ARG A 306 -1.54 -4.83 -1.44
CA ARG A 306 -0.46 -4.19 -0.67
C ARG A 306 -1.02 -3.07 0.19
N THR A 307 -0.37 -2.86 1.32
CA THR A 307 -0.54 -1.66 2.12
C THR A 307 0.83 -1.07 2.36
N ALA A 308 0.97 0.24 2.21
CA ALA A 308 2.21 0.95 2.47
C ALA A 308 1.90 2.31 3.07
N ILE A 309 2.84 2.83 3.85
CA ILE A 309 2.78 4.18 4.39
C ILE A 309 4.06 4.92 4.03
N GLY A 310 3.94 6.20 3.72
CA GLY A 310 5.07 7.08 3.48
C GLY A 310 4.82 8.49 3.99
N GLN A 311 5.86 9.31 3.94
CA GLN A 311 5.80 10.71 4.32
C GLN A 311 6.68 11.55 3.39
N ALA A 312 6.15 12.68 2.94
CA ALA A 312 6.87 13.67 2.14
C ALA A 312 7.62 14.68 3.02
N SER A 313 8.46 15.52 2.39
CA SER A 313 9.31 16.49 3.10
C SER A 313 8.56 17.62 3.80
N ASP A 314 7.33 17.90 3.38
CA ASP A 314 6.36 18.83 3.98
C ASP A 314 5.52 18.18 5.11
N LYS A 315 5.98 17.01 5.59
CA LYS A 315 5.31 16.12 6.54
C LYS A 315 3.98 15.51 6.08
N THR A 316 3.54 15.71 4.84
CA THR A 316 2.33 15.09 4.31
C THR A 316 2.45 13.56 4.40
N VAL A 317 1.47 12.91 5.03
CA VAL A 317 1.44 11.44 5.18
C VAL A 317 0.65 10.81 4.02
N LEU A 318 1.23 9.76 3.46
CA LEU A 318 0.74 9.04 2.30
C LEU A 318 0.36 7.62 2.73
N MET A 319 -0.93 7.31 2.73
CA MET A 319 -1.46 5.99 3.09
C MET A 319 -1.95 5.28 1.83
N LEU A 320 -1.25 4.23 1.41
CA LEU A 320 -1.51 3.51 0.17
C LEU A 320 -2.10 2.13 0.45
N VAL A 321 -3.22 1.81 -0.21
CA VAL A 321 -3.79 0.46 -0.24
C VAL A 321 -4.07 0.07 -1.69
N ILE A 322 -3.54 -1.08 -2.11
CA ILE A 322 -3.74 -1.66 -3.43
C ILE A 322 -4.64 -2.89 -3.31
N ASP A 323 -5.73 -2.91 -4.07
CA ASP A 323 -6.57 -4.09 -4.24
C ASP A 323 -5.78 -5.17 -5.00
N GLY A 324 -6.12 -6.44 -4.85
CA GLY A 324 -5.43 -7.51 -5.59
C GLY A 324 -6.23 -8.81 -5.60
N ARG A 325 -5.73 -9.83 -6.30
CA ARG A 325 -6.36 -11.17 -6.39
C ARG A 325 -7.80 -11.16 -6.92
N SER A 326 -8.15 -10.18 -7.74
CA SER A 326 -9.46 -10.06 -8.38
C SER A 326 -9.33 -9.79 -9.88
N THR A 327 -10.44 -9.86 -10.62
CA THR A 327 -10.47 -9.48 -12.04
C THR A 327 -10.30 -7.97 -12.26
N ARG A 328 -10.58 -7.16 -11.24
CA ARG A 328 -10.38 -5.70 -11.26
C ARG A 328 -8.93 -5.33 -11.01
N SER A 329 -8.24 -6.08 -10.15
CA SER A 329 -6.85 -5.84 -9.77
C SER A 329 -6.18 -7.16 -9.45
N ALA A 330 -5.12 -7.50 -10.19
CA ALA A 330 -4.27 -8.64 -9.86
C ALA A 330 -3.44 -8.35 -8.59
N GLY A 331 -3.04 -7.09 -8.41
CA GLY A 331 -2.21 -6.61 -7.32
C GLY A 331 -1.02 -5.81 -7.82
N ALA A 332 -0.21 -5.32 -6.89
CA ALA A 332 0.99 -4.55 -7.15
C ALA A 332 2.23 -5.26 -6.58
N THR A 333 3.36 -4.98 -7.22
CA THR A 333 4.68 -5.21 -6.64
C THR A 333 5.00 -4.18 -5.56
N VAL A 334 6.03 -4.45 -4.75
CA VAL A 334 6.53 -3.44 -3.79
C VAL A 334 7.18 -2.24 -4.50
N GLY A 335 7.72 -2.44 -5.69
CA GLY A 335 8.25 -1.37 -6.55
C GLY A 335 7.15 -0.48 -7.12
N ASP A 336 6.01 -1.04 -7.53
CA ASP A 336 4.84 -0.23 -7.91
C ASP A 336 4.40 0.68 -6.76
N CYS A 337 4.36 0.14 -5.52
CA CYS A 337 4.02 0.92 -4.33
C CYS A 337 5.05 2.03 -4.09
N LYS A 338 6.35 1.71 -4.22
CA LYS A 338 7.45 2.68 -4.14
C LYS A 338 7.26 3.78 -5.18
N GLU A 339 6.98 3.44 -6.43
CA GLU A 339 6.84 4.39 -7.53
C GLU A 339 5.63 5.30 -7.34
N ILE A 340 4.51 4.78 -6.84
CA ILE A 340 3.37 5.61 -6.45
C ILE A 340 3.79 6.60 -5.37
N LEU A 341 4.35 6.14 -4.26
CA LEU A 341 4.69 7.01 -3.13
C LEU A 341 5.76 8.05 -3.52
N GLU A 342 6.76 7.67 -4.32
CA GLU A 342 7.80 8.57 -4.83
C GLU A 342 7.23 9.67 -5.73
N ARG A 343 6.26 9.37 -6.61
CA ARG A 343 5.58 10.40 -7.44
C ARG A 343 4.83 11.43 -6.62
N TYR A 344 4.34 11.05 -5.44
CA TYR A 344 3.71 11.95 -4.47
C TYR A 344 4.70 12.50 -3.43
N GLY A 345 6.00 12.44 -3.71
CA GLY A 345 7.03 13.14 -2.94
C GLY A 345 7.51 12.43 -1.67
N ALA A 346 7.22 11.14 -1.49
CA ALA A 346 7.67 10.40 -0.31
C ALA A 346 9.20 10.40 -0.16
N GLU A 347 9.68 10.90 0.98
CA GLU A 347 11.07 10.81 1.42
C GLU A 347 11.30 9.56 2.28
N GLN A 348 10.26 9.13 2.98
CA GLN A 348 10.21 7.86 3.70
C GLN A 348 9.02 7.05 3.20
N ALA A 349 9.20 5.75 3.02
CA ALA A 349 8.11 4.84 2.72
C ALA A 349 8.48 3.42 3.14
N CYS A 350 7.53 2.73 3.77
CA CYS A 350 7.67 1.32 4.10
C CYS A 350 6.40 0.54 3.77
N ASN A 351 6.58 -0.73 3.43
CA ASN A 351 5.48 -1.65 3.28
C ASN A 351 4.90 -2.03 4.66
N LEU A 352 3.60 -2.31 4.69
CA LEU A 352 2.84 -2.81 5.84
C LEU A 352 2.24 -4.19 5.49
N ASP A 353 1.46 -4.77 6.40
CA ASP A 353 0.82 -6.06 6.12
C ASP A 353 -0.06 -5.99 4.88
N GLY A 354 0.11 -6.99 4.01
CA GLY A 354 -0.49 -7.00 2.69
C GLY A 354 -1.55 -8.09 2.54
N GLY A 355 -1.80 -8.48 1.30
CA GLY A 355 -2.68 -9.58 0.98
C GLY A 355 -4.09 -9.35 1.51
N SER A 356 -4.60 -10.33 2.26
CA SER A 356 -5.97 -10.24 2.79
C SER A 356 -6.14 -9.21 3.91
N SER A 357 -5.05 -8.61 4.41
CA SER A 357 -5.11 -7.50 5.37
C SER A 357 -5.34 -6.14 4.72
N SER A 358 -5.04 -6.00 3.43
CA SER A 358 -5.06 -4.70 2.75
C SER A 358 -6.49 -4.15 2.66
N VAL A 359 -6.76 -3.14 3.49
CA VAL A 359 -8.04 -2.44 3.59
C VAL A 359 -7.77 -0.97 3.90
N MET A 360 -8.49 -0.07 3.24
CA MET A 360 -8.62 1.34 3.60
C MET A 360 -10.07 1.63 4.00
N TYR A 361 -10.23 2.31 5.13
CA TYR A 361 -11.49 2.81 5.64
C TYR A 361 -11.48 4.34 5.55
N TYR A 362 -12.57 4.94 5.07
CA TYR A 362 -12.76 6.38 5.06
C TYR A 362 -14.22 6.73 5.33
N ASN A 363 -14.44 7.69 6.23
CA ASN A 363 -15.72 8.33 6.47
C ASN A 363 -16.88 7.31 6.66
N GLY A 364 -16.71 6.36 7.58
CA GLY A 364 -17.74 5.40 7.97
C GLY A 364 -17.75 4.07 7.21
N ARG A 365 -16.85 3.85 6.25
CA ARG A 365 -16.87 2.64 5.41
C ARG A 365 -15.53 2.26 4.80
N GLU A 366 -15.39 1.00 4.39
CA GLU A 366 -14.30 0.54 3.53
C GLU A 366 -14.43 1.13 2.11
N ILE A 367 -13.34 1.69 1.57
CA ILE A 367 -13.28 2.30 0.23
C ILE A 367 -12.38 1.53 -0.76
N THR A 368 -11.96 0.34 -0.35
CA THR A 368 -11.15 -0.64 -1.09
C THR A 368 -11.85 -2.00 -1.09
N HIS A 369 -11.37 -2.94 -1.90
CA HIS A 369 -11.99 -4.26 -2.08
C HIS A 369 -11.06 -5.37 -1.56
N PRO A 370 -11.04 -5.62 -0.24
CA PRO A 370 -10.18 -6.65 0.32
C PRO A 370 -10.55 -8.03 -0.18
N THR A 371 -9.55 -8.83 -0.54
CA THR A 371 -9.76 -10.22 -0.96
C THR A 371 -9.40 -11.17 0.18
N THR A 372 -10.43 -11.76 0.78
CA THR A 372 -10.31 -12.72 1.90
C THR A 372 -10.86 -14.09 1.51
N ALA A 373 -10.45 -15.14 2.22
CA ALA A 373 -10.97 -16.49 1.97
C ALA A 373 -12.49 -16.61 2.21
N SER A 374 -13.06 -15.74 3.06
CA SER A 374 -14.49 -15.65 3.34
C SER A 374 -15.25 -14.67 2.44
N ASP A 375 -14.57 -14.00 1.50
CA ASP A 375 -15.14 -12.95 0.64
C ASP A 375 -15.88 -11.85 1.43
N ASN A 376 -15.37 -11.53 2.62
CA ASN A 376 -15.98 -10.52 3.48
C ASN A 376 -15.57 -9.11 3.02
N PRO A 377 -16.52 -8.21 2.69
CA PRO A 377 -16.21 -6.87 2.22
C PRO A 377 -15.50 -5.99 3.25
N LYS A 378 -15.61 -6.29 4.55
CA LYS A 378 -14.87 -5.61 5.62
C LYS A 378 -13.41 -6.07 5.78
N GLY A 379 -12.99 -7.05 4.97
CA GLY A 379 -11.67 -7.66 5.07
C GLY A 379 -11.59 -8.72 6.18
N ARG A 380 -10.39 -8.86 6.77
CA ARG A 380 -10.12 -9.82 7.85
C ARG A 380 -9.93 -9.11 9.18
N HIS A 381 -9.88 -9.89 10.27
CA HIS A 381 -9.55 -9.35 11.58
C HIS A 381 -8.08 -8.95 11.65
N LEU A 382 -7.82 -7.77 12.21
CA LEU A 382 -6.51 -7.14 12.30
C LEU A 382 -6.19 -6.78 13.77
N PRO A 383 -4.90 -6.77 14.15
CA PRO A 383 -4.51 -6.46 15.51
C PRO A 383 -4.46 -4.96 15.79
N ASN A 384 -4.15 -4.16 14.77
CA ASN A 384 -3.92 -2.73 14.85
C ASN A 384 -4.04 -2.05 13.47
N ALA A 385 -4.06 -0.72 13.47
CA ALA A 385 -4.22 0.12 12.30
C ALA A 385 -3.58 1.50 12.53
N PHE A 386 -3.03 2.09 11.46
CA PHE A 386 -2.77 3.51 11.42
C PHE A 386 -4.07 4.24 11.09
N LEU A 387 -4.43 5.22 11.92
CA LEU A 387 -5.67 5.97 11.85
C LEU A 387 -5.37 7.45 11.62
N VAL A 388 -6.37 8.18 11.15
CA VAL A 388 -6.41 9.65 11.21
C VAL A 388 -7.64 10.05 12.01
N THR A 389 -7.47 10.82 13.07
CA THR A 389 -8.55 11.36 13.91
C THR A 389 -9.27 12.53 13.20
N TRP A 390 -10.42 12.98 13.68
CA TRP A 390 -11.08 14.19 13.14
C TRP A 390 -10.35 15.47 13.55
N LYS A 391 -10.24 16.46 12.63
CA LYS A 391 -9.87 17.83 13.00
C LYS A 391 -11.06 18.48 13.71
N HIS A 392 -10.86 18.93 14.95
CA HIS A 392 -11.87 19.55 15.80
C HIS A 392 -11.88 21.07 15.73
#